data_AF-A0A523SRE2-F1
#
_entry.id   AF-A0A523SRE2-F1
#
_cell.length_a   1.000
_cell.length_b   1.000
_cell.length_c   1.000
_cell.angle_alpha   90.00
_cell.angle_beta   90.00
_cell.angle_gamma   90.00
#
_symmetry.space_group_name_H-M   'P 1'
#
loop_
_entity.id
_entity.type
_entity.pdbx_description
1 polymer ?
#
loop_
_entity_poly.entity_id
_entity_poly.type
_entity_poly.pdbx_seq_one_letter_code
_entity_poly.pdbx_strand_id
1 'polypeptide(L)'
;MEKDRATEEWLNSQIKTTKATYKTLWRYFLEFTGLTGDEILESRKADKMYSWEKRVLQFKNWITATKGLSEYTATTAAQVVRGFFSFYRLTLKFRRTESARIRKAKRKTEDYRFSVDDLKRMTDVADLKEKYVIVAGKSFGLRAGDFLKLTRGDLDPYINREVPISIGEYGTQKEGVSAFPFIDSDAKPVIKLMLQNMNREGRTKPNDRMRPFKDSIQLTRVVKRVAERAGIETGTKTVRFHCMRKFLIDHLSSYMSESKWKQIVGKQISEGAYVSPDTLRSDYERAMVETCFSKRIAGEDLQKMAKVEALRAMAKHMGIKGTITIKARKLKSIDDEINELEKLLENAKSENEDPNDCANGEHCAEAFKEINEAELLSHLQAGWKIEYKTQNGNVIIRKG
;
A
#
# COMPACT_ATOMS: atom_id res chain seq x y z
N MET A 1 14.44 43.85 3.84
CA MET A 1 15.15 42.88 2.98
C MET A 1 14.60 43.04 1.59
N GLU A 2 15.45 43.46 0.65
CA GLU A 2 15.09 43.44 -0.77
C GLU A 2 14.56 42.06 -1.17
N LYS A 3 13.61 42.07 -2.09
CA LYS A 3 12.98 40.87 -2.61
C LYS A 3 14.02 40.16 -3.48
N ASP A 4 14.59 39.05 -2.99
CA ASP A 4 15.57 38.23 -3.71
C ASP A 4 14.93 37.62 -4.96
N ARG A 5 15.03 38.36 -6.06
CA ARG A 5 14.26 38.09 -7.29
C ARG A 5 14.83 36.86 -7.97
N ALA A 6 16.15 36.74 -8.01
CA ALA A 6 16.81 35.58 -8.59
C ALA A 6 16.40 34.28 -7.90
N THR A 7 16.36 34.26 -6.57
CA THR A 7 15.91 33.08 -5.83
C THR A 7 14.45 32.75 -6.12
N GLU A 8 13.55 33.74 -6.09
CA GLU A 8 12.13 33.52 -6.33
C GLU A 8 11.84 32.98 -7.73
N GLU A 9 12.41 33.60 -8.76
CA GLU A 9 12.26 33.20 -10.15
C GLU A 9 12.76 31.76 -10.38
N TRP A 10 13.97 31.45 -9.92
CA TRP A 10 14.50 30.09 -10.06
C TRP A 10 13.67 29.07 -9.28
N LEU A 11 13.28 29.33 -8.02
CA LEU A 11 12.47 28.37 -7.26
C LEU A 11 11.08 28.17 -7.87
N ASN A 12 10.50 29.20 -8.49
CA ASN A 12 9.23 29.11 -9.19
C ASN A 12 9.30 28.26 -10.47
N SER A 13 10.48 28.14 -11.09
CA SER A 13 10.69 27.24 -12.24
C SER A 13 10.69 25.75 -11.89
N GLN A 14 10.77 25.39 -10.60
CA GLN A 14 10.87 23.99 -10.15
C GLN A 14 9.50 23.34 -9.90
N ILE A 15 9.39 22.04 -10.19
CA ILE A 15 8.19 21.26 -9.84
C ILE A 15 7.92 21.28 -8.34
N LYS A 16 6.65 21.24 -7.92
CA LYS A 16 6.20 21.45 -6.53
C LYS A 16 6.98 20.66 -5.48
N THR A 17 7.23 19.37 -5.74
CA THR A 17 7.98 18.49 -4.81
C THR A 17 9.45 18.84 -4.73
N THR A 18 10.10 19.12 -5.86
CA THR A 18 11.49 19.57 -5.95
C THR A 18 11.68 20.93 -5.30
N LYS A 19 10.75 21.87 -5.55
CA LYS A 19 10.75 23.23 -5.01
C LYS A 19 10.85 23.26 -3.48
N ALA A 20 10.10 22.41 -2.77
CA ALA A 20 10.14 22.36 -1.31
C ALA A 20 11.52 21.98 -0.78
N THR A 21 12.14 20.95 -1.37
CA THR A 21 13.51 20.52 -1.03
C THR A 21 14.53 21.60 -1.41
N TYR A 22 14.42 22.16 -2.61
CA TYR A 22 15.35 23.17 -3.12
C TYR A 22 15.29 24.44 -2.29
N LYS A 23 14.09 24.92 -1.94
CA LYS A 23 13.90 26.08 -1.05
C LYS A 23 14.64 25.89 0.28
N THR A 24 14.55 24.70 0.88
CA THR A 24 15.20 24.42 2.16
C THR A 24 16.73 24.40 2.03
N LEU A 25 17.26 23.67 1.04
CA LEU A 25 18.70 23.52 0.85
C LEU A 25 19.35 24.82 0.32
N TRP A 26 18.62 25.59 -0.48
CA TRP A 26 19.05 26.90 -0.94
C TRP A 26 19.12 27.91 0.18
N ARG A 27 18.13 27.93 1.10
CA ARG A 27 18.20 28.77 2.31
C ARG A 27 19.46 28.49 3.13
N TYR A 28 19.88 27.23 3.24
CA TYR A 28 21.16 26.91 3.89
C TYR A 28 22.37 27.44 3.13
N PHE A 29 22.30 27.55 1.80
CA PHE A 29 23.36 28.14 1.02
C PHE A 29 23.44 29.66 1.24
N LEU A 30 22.30 30.35 1.24
CA LEU A 30 22.23 31.78 1.54
C LEU A 30 22.74 32.08 2.96
N GLU A 31 22.40 31.23 3.94
CA GLU A 31 22.93 31.30 5.30
C GLU A 31 24.46 31.11 5.33
N PHE A 32 24.98 30.15 4.57
CA PHE A 32 26.41 29.88 4.49
C PHE A 32 27.21 31.01 3.82
N THR A 33 26.66 31.63 2.78
CA THR A 33 27.33 32.73 2.06
C THR A 33 27.15 34.08 2.74
N GLY A 34 26.06 34.28 3.46
CA GLY A 34 25.63 35.59 3.94
C GLY A 34 25.16 36.52 2.81
N LEU A 35 24.85 35.96 1.63
CA LEU A 35 24.49 36.70 0.42
C LEU A 35 23.09 36.27 -0.06
N THR A 36 22.38 37.20 -0.69
CA THR A 36 21.15 36.96 -1.46
C THR A 36 21.46 36.31 -2.81
N GLY A 37 20.43 35.72 -3.45
CA GLY A 37 20.55 35.14 -4.79
C GLY A 37 21.03 36.14 -5.83
N ASP A 38 20.54 37.37 -5.81
CA ASP A 38 20.95 38.44 -6.72
C ASP A 38 22.44 38.80 -6.53
N GLU A 39 22.90 38.97 -5.29
CA GLU A 39 24.32 39.23 -4.98
C GLU A 39 25.24 38.07 -5.38
N ILE A 40 24.77 36.83 -5.24
CA ILE A 40 25.49 35.63 -5.68
C ILE A 40 25.71 35.66 -7.20
N LEU A 41 24.71 36.08 -7.99
CA LEU A 41 24.83 36.17 -9.44
C LEU A 41 25.80 37.26 -9.86
N GLU A 42 25.72 38.46 -9.26
CA GLU A 42 26.65 39.55 -9.55
C GLU A 42 28.08 39.19 -9.17
N SER A 43 28.27 38.60 -8.00
CA SER A 43 29.57 38.07 -7.57
C SER A 43 30.11 37.02 -8.55
N ARG A 44 29.25 36.14 -9.09
CA ARG A 44 29.68 35.15 -10.07
C ARG A 44 30.02 35.76 -11.43
N LYS A 45 29.31 36.79 -11.90
CA LYS A 45 29.67 37.49 -13.15
C LYS A 45 31.06 38.12 -13.06
N ALA A 46 31.43 38.61 -11.87
CA ALA A 46 32.75 39.18 -11.61
C ALA A 46 33.85 38.13 -11.34
N ASP A 47 33.49 36.88 -11.05
CA ASP A 47 34.42 35.82 -10.64
C ASP A 47 35.23 35.26 -11.82
N LYS A 48 36.42 35.84 -12.04
CA LYS A 48 37.39 35.35 -13.03
C LYS A 48 38.20 34.14 -12.56
N MET A 49 38.18 33.82 -11.26
CA MET A 49 39.07 32.83 -10.63
C MET A 49 38.38 31.52 -10.25
N TYR A 50 37.13 31.31 -10.65
CA TYR A 50 36.36 30.10 -10.33
C TYR A 50 36.26 29.85 -8.82
N SER A 51 36.09 30.93 -8.05
CA SER A 51 36.00 30.90 -6.58
C SER A 51 34.71 30.22 -6.12
N TRP A 52 33.63 30.31 -6.89
CA TRP A 52 32.34 29.68 -6.57
C TRP A 52 32.39 28.16 -6.58
N GLU A 53 33.20 27.54 -7.44
CA GLU A 53 33.43 26.10 -7.46
C GLU A 53 34.02 25.61 -6.13
N LYS A 54 35.03 26.31 -5.62
CA LYS A 54 35.60 26.03 -4.29
C LYS A 54 34.56 26.25 -3.18
N ARG A 55 33.75 27.31 -3.31
CA ARG A 55 32.71 27.65 -2.33
C ARG A 55 31.61 26.60 -2.24
N VAL A 56 31.22 25.97 -3.35
CA VAL A 56 30.28 24.84 -3.34
C VAL A 56 30.84 23.61 -2.61
N LEU A 57 32.14 23.34 -2.75
CA LEU A 57 32.80 22.26 -2.00
C LEU A 57 32.84 22.56 -0.50
N GLN A 58 33.17 23.81 -0.14
CA GLN A 58 33.15 24.28 1.26
C GLN A 58 31.74 24.18 1.85
N PHE A 59 30.72 24.59 1.09
CA PHE A 59 29.32 24.49 1.49
C PHE A 59 28.89 23.05 1.78
N LYS A 60 29.27 22.10 0.90
CA LYS A 60 28.98 20.67 1.13
C LYS A 60 29.56 20.20 2.48
N ASN A 61 30.80 20.58 2.78
CA ASN A 61 31.45 20.23 4.05
C ASN A 61 30.78 20.92 5.24
N TRP A 62 30.42 22.20 5.09
CA TRP A 62 29.72 22.96 6.12
C TRP A 62 28.34 22.37 6.43
N ILE A 63 27.58 21.92 5.43
CA ILE A 63 26.30 21.23 5.67
C ILE A 63 26.49 19.97 6.54
N THR A 64 27.54 19.19 6.26
CA THR A 64 27.80 17.98 7.04
C THR A 64 28.28 18.28 8.45
N ALA A 65 29.17 19.28 8.61
CA ALA A 65 29.78 19.61 9.89
C ALA A 65 28.86 20.43 10.80
N THR A 66 28.20 21.44 10.26
CA THR A 66 27.42 22.42 11.02
C THR A 66 25.95 22.06 11.12
N LYS A 67 25.34 21.55 10.04
CA LYS A 67 23.90 21.17 10.03
C LYS A 67 23.66 19.70 10.36
N GLY A 68 24.72 18.90 10.51
CA GLY A 68 24.63 17.47 10.82
C GLY A 68 23.90 16.63 9.77
N LEU A 69 23.73 17.14 8.55
CA LEU A 69 22.99 16.43 7.50
C LEU A 69 23.83 15.31 6.88
N SER A 70 23.15 14.31 6.32
CA SER A 70 23.82 13.17 5.66
C SER A 70 24.67 13.62 4.45
N GLU A 71 25.73 12.88 4.13
CA GLU A 71 26.55 13.16 2.92
C GLU A 71 25.73 13.15 1.63
N TYR A 72 24.66 12.34 1.58
CA TYR A 72 23.74 12.30 0.45
C TYR A 72 22.95 13.61 0.33
N THR A 73 22.38 14.08 1.45
CA THR A 73 21.69 15.37 1.52
C THR A 73 22.63 16.54 1.18
N ALA A 74 23.88 16.50 1.66
CA ALA A 74 24.90 17.50 1.33
C ALA A 74 25.27 17.49 -0.15
N THR A 75 25.34 16.29 -0.76
CA THR A 75 25.52 16.15 -2.21
C THR A 75 24.33 16.74 -2.99
N THR A 76 23.10 16.47 -2.56
CA THR A 76 21.90 17.10 -3.13
C THR A 76 21.96 18.62 -2.98
N ALA A 77 22.36 19.14 -1.82
CA ALA A 77 22.48 20.59 -1.61
C ALA A 77 23.51 21.23 -2.55
N ALA A 78 24.65 20.59 -2.77
CA ALA A 78 25.61 21.04 -3.78
C ALA A 78 25.01 21.01 -5.21
N GLN A 79 24.18 20.01 -5.55
CA GLN A 79 23.47 20.00 -6.84
C GLN A 79 22.42 21.10 -6.95
N VAL A 80 21.73 21.43 -5.87
CA VAL A 80 20.76 22.54 -5.80
C VAL A 80 21.44 23.86 -6.17
N VAL A 81 22.61 24.13 -5.58
CA VAL A 81 23.41 25.32 -5.92
C VAL A 81 23.85 25.32 -7.38
N ARG A 82 24.32 24.18 -7.90
CA ARG A 82 24.67 24.06 -9.33
C ARG A 82 23.47 24.31 -10.24
N GLY A 83 22.29 23.84 -9.82
CA GLY A 83 21.02 24.05 -10.53
C GLY A 83 20.65 25.54 -10.62
N PHE A 84 20.86 26.30 -9.54
CA PHE A 84 20.66 27.76 -9.52
C PHE A 84 21.55 28.45 -10.56
N PHE A 85 22.86 28.19 -10.52
CA PHE A 85 23.80 28.78 -11.50
C PHE A 85 23.48 28.37 -12.94
N SER A 86 23.11 27.11 -13.16
CA SER A 86 22.75 26.61 -14.49
C SER A 86 21.49 27.27 -15.04
N PHE A 87 20.49 27.56 -14.21
CA PHE A 87 19.26 28.25 -14.62
C PHE A 87 19.56 29.63 -15.21
N TYR A 88 20.47 30.37 -14.58
CA TYR A 88 20.93 31.68 -15.06
C TYR A 88 22.06 31.62 -16.10
N ARG A 89 22.31 30.44 -16.70
CA ARG A 89 23.36 30.21 -17.72
C ARG A 89 24.79 30.55 -17.25
N LEU A 90 25.04 30.52 -15.93
CA LEU A 90 26.33 30.77 -15.30
C LEU A 90 26.93 29.48 -14.73
N THR A 91 26.84 28.38 -15.48
CA THR A 91 27.21 27.03 -15.04
C THR A 91 28.61 26.95 -14.42
N LEU A 92 28.70 26.32 -13.25
CA LEU A 92 29.96 26.08 -12.54
C LEU A 92 30.76 24.95 -13.20
N LYS A 93 32.06 25.18 -13.44
CA LYS A 93 32.96 24.28 -14.16
C LYS A 93 33.95 23.61 -13.19
N PHE A 94 33.62 22.39 -12.78
CA PHE A 94 34.44 21.62 -11.85
C PHE A 94 35.48 20.76 -12.56
N ARG A 95 36.67 20.65 -11.98
CA ARG A 95 37.67 19.64 -12.38
C ARG A 95 37.13 18.22 -12.09
N ARG A 96 37.75 17.21 -12.71
CA ARG A 96 37.36 15.80 -12.52
C ARG A 96 37.42 15.38 -11.04
N THR A 97 38.47 15.77 -10.33
CA THR A 97 38.67 15.46 -8.90
C THR A 97 37.63 16.15 -8.01
N GLU A 98 37.30 17.40 -8.29
CA GLU A 98 36.28 18.18 -7.58
C GLU A 98 34.88 17.59 -7.81
N SER A 99 34.56 17.24 -9.07
CA SER A 99 33.32 16.56 -9.43
C SER A 99 33.16 15.24 -8.68
N ALA A 100 34.23 14.46 -8.55
CA ALA A 100 34.23 13.23 -7.77
C ALA A 100 33.95 13.50 -6.27
N ARG A 101 34.57 14.54 -5.69
CA ARG A 101 34.33 14.95 -4.29
C ARG A 101 32.88 15.39 -4.05
N ILE A 102 32.27 16.10 -5.02
CA ILE A 102 30.85 16.48 -4.94
C ILE A 102 29.95 15.25 -4.98
N ARG A 103 30.23 14.29 -5.86
CA ARG A 103 29.39 13.10 -6.05
C ARG A 103 29.57 12.03 -4.96
N LYS A 104 30.70 12.04 -4.25
CA LYS A 104 30.98 11.09 -3.17
C LYS A 104 29.97 11.25 -2.03
N ALA A 105 29.18 10.21 -1.80
CA ALA A 105 28.29 10.10 -0.65
C ALA A 105 28.24 8.64 -0.20
N LYS A 106 28.51 8.40 1.08
CA LYS A 106 28.29 7.11 1.71
C LYS A 106 26.82 7.00 2.12
N ARG A 107 26.16 5.95 1.64
CA ARG A 107 24.79 5.65 2.06
C ARG A 107 24.85 5.07 3.48
N LYS A 108 24.23 5.74 4.46
CA LYS A 108 24.18 5.29 5.86
C LYS A 108 23.10 4.23 6.12
N THR A 109 22.02 4.23 5.33
CA THR A 109 20.84 3.39 5.60
C THR A 109 20.71 2.27 4.57
N GLU A 110 20.72 1.03 5.02
CA GLU A 110 20.37 -0.12 4.19
C GLU A 110 18.85 -0.30 4.11
N ASP A 111 18.35 -0.81 2.98
CA ASP A 111 16.94 -1.22 2.90
C ASP A 111 16.81 -2.65 3.40
N TYR A 112 15.70 -2.95 4.07
CA TYR A 112 15.38 -4.32 4.43
C TYR A 112 15.10 -5.15 3.16
N ARG A 113 15.61 -6.38 3.12
CA ARG A 113 15.40 -7.34 2.03
C ARG A 113 14.38 -8.36 2.53
N PHE A 114 13.17 -8.28 1.99
CA PHE A 114 12.12 -9.24 2.34
C PHE A 114 12.44 -10.62 1.80
N SER A 115 12.10 -11.66 2.57
CA SER A 115 11.99 -13.03 2.07
C SER A 115 10.56 -13.32 1.60
N VAL A 116 10.35 -14.44 0.89
CA VAL A 116 8.99 -14.93 0.59
C VAL A 116 8.18 -15.15 1.86
N ASP A 117 8.82 -15.72 2.88
CA ASP A 117 8.19 -15.99 4.18
C ASP A 117 7.77 -14.70 4.89
N ASP A 118 8.61 -13.66 4.84
CA ASP A 118 8.25 -12.33 5.35
C ASP A 118 6.98 -11.80 4.67
N LEU A 119 6.92 -11.84 3.34
CA LEU A 119 5.78 -11.35 2.59
C LEU A 119 4.51 -12.17 2.85
N LYS A 120 4.66 -13.48 3.05
CA LYS A 120 3.56 -14.36 3.46
C LYS A 120 3.04 -13.97 4.85
N ARG A 121 3.90 -13.92 5.86
CA ARG A 121 3.55 -13.53 7.24
C ARG A 121 2.89 -12.13 7.29
N MET A 122 3.39 -11.20 6.49
CA MET A 122 2.77 -9.88 6.32
C MET A 122 1.37 -9.96 5.72
N THR A 123 1.19 -10.78 4.69
CA THR A 123 -0.11 -10.97 4.04
C THR A 123 -1.12 -11.62 5.00
N ASP A 124 -0.70 -12.61 5.78
CA ASP A 124 -1.57 -13.33 6.74
C ASP A 124 -2.18 -12.40 7.79
N VAL A 125 -1.41 -11.42 8.27
CA VAL A 125 -1.88 -10.46 9.27
C VAL A 125 -2.56 -9.23 8.68
N ALA A 126 -2.47 -8.96 7.38
CA ALA A 126 -2.95 -7.73 6.74
C ALA A 126 -4.48 -7.72 6.48
N ASP A 127 -5.07 -6.52 6.45
CA ASP A 127 -6.44 -6.34 5.89
C ASP A 127 -6.41 -6.34 4.34
N LEU A 128 -7.57 -6.34 3.67
CA LEU A 128 -7.62 -6.43 2.20
C LEU A 128 -6.85 -5.30 1.47
N LYS A 129 -6.91 -4.06 1.98
CA LYS A 129 -6.22 -2.92 1.36
C LYS A 129 -4.71 -3.01 1.58
N GLU A 130 -4.30 -3.46 2.76
CA GLU A 130 -2.91 -3.72 3.11
C GLU A 130 -2.35 -4.91 2.32
N LYS A 131 -3.10 -6.01 2.20
CA LYS A 131 -2.79 -7.18 1.36
C LYS A 131 -2.55 -6.74 -0.08
N TYR A 132 -3.46 -5.94 -0.65
CA TYR A 132 -3.30 -5.42 -2.01
C TYR A 132 -1.98 -4.65 -2.18
N VAL A 133 -1.61 -3.80 -1.22
CA VAL A 133 -0.31 -3.10 -1.27
C VAL A 133 0.88 -4.05 -1.29
N ILE A 134 0.82 -5.14 -0.54
CA ILE A 134 1.90 -6.13 -0.43
C ILE A 134 1.96 -6.97 -1.70
N VAL A 135 0.90 -7.70 -2.03
CA VAL A 135 0.95 -8.68 -3.14
C VAL A 135 0.99 -8.01 -4.50
N ALA A 136 0.22 -6.93 -4.72
CA ALA A 136 0.26 -6.23 -6.00
C ALA A 136 1.52 -5.35 -6.12
N GLY A 137 1.98 -4.76 -5.02
CA GLY A 137 3.23 -4.00 -4.99
C GLY A 137 4.46 -4.87 -5.30
N LYS A 138 4.47 -6.12 -4.82
CA LYS A 138 5.41 -7.16 -5.19
C LYS A 138 5.32 -7.47 -6.68
N SER A 139 4.14 -7.93 -7.13
CA SER A 139 3.90 -8.48 -8.45
C SER A 139 4.23 -7.49 -9.57
N PHE A 140 3.83 -6.23 -9.42
CA PHE A 140 4.06 -5.24 -10.47
C PHE A 140 5.47 -4.65 -10.44
N GLY A 141 6.12 -4.62 -9.28
CA GLY A 141 7.40 -3.94 -9.09
C GLY A 141 7.39 -2.46 -9.49
N LEU A 142 6.23 -1.80 -9.56
CA LEU A 142 6.12 -0.39 -9.94
C LEU A 142 6.72 0.55 -8.89
N ARG A 143 7.05 1.79 -9.28
CA ARG A 143 7.43 2.82 -8.29
C ARG A 143 6.17 3.21 -7.52
N ALA A 144 6.32 3.66 -6.26
CA ALA A 144 5.17 4.02 -5.42
C ALA A 144 4.21 5.03 -6.09
N GLY A 145 4.74 6.03 -6.80
CA GLY A 145 3.92 7.02 -7.51
C GLY A 145 3.14 6.42 -8.69
N ASP A 146 3.75 5.48 -9.42
CA ASP A 146 3.15 4.77 -10.55
C ASP A 146 2.10 3.76 -10.05
N PHE A 147 2.39 3.04 -8.96
CA PHE A 147 1.46 2.12 -8.31
C PHE A 147 0.18 2.81 -7.81
N LEU A 148 0.29 4.00 -7.21
CA LEU A 148 -0.86 4.79 -6.73
C LEU A 148 -1.77 5.32 -7.84
N LYS A 149 -1.36 5.15 -9.10
CA LYS A 149 -2.11 5.58 -10.29
C LYS A 149 -2.87 4.46 -10.96
N LEU A 150 -2.62 3.20 -10.58
CA LEU A 150 -3.37 2.07 -11.08
C LEU A 150 -4.88 2.30 -10.89
N THR A 151 -5.61 2.05 -11.96
CA THR A 151 -7.05 2.19 -12.07
C THR A 151 -7.72 0.85 -12.25
N ARG A 152 -9.04 0.84 -12.11
CA ARG A 152 -9.87 -0.32 -12.44
C ARG A 152 -9.64 -0.75 -13.88
N GLY A 153 -9.59 0.21 -14.82
CA GLY A 153 -9.39 -0.04 -16.24
C GLY A 153 -8.08 -0.76 -16.56
N ASP A 154 -7.05 -0.57 -15.74
CA ASP A 154 -5.76 -1.24 -15.90
C ASP A 154 -5.80 -2.72 -15.49
N LEU A 155 -6.77 -3.16 -14.67
CA LEU A 155 -6.76 -4.49 -14.03
C LEU A 155 -7.98 -5.35 -14.39
N ASP A 156 -9.17 -4.77 -14.34
CA ASP A 156 -10.46 -5.48 -14.49
C ASP A 156 -10.59 -6.24 -15.82
N PRO A 157 -10.16 -5.69 -16.99
CA PRO A 157 -10.26 -6.40 -18.27
C PRO A 157 -9.43 -7.70 -18.33
N TYR A 158 -8.41 -7.82 -17.47
CA TYR A 158 -7.42 -8.89 -17.55
C TYR A 158 -7.56 -9.93 -16.44
N ILE A 159 -8.31 -9.63 -15.37
CA ILE A 159 -8.27 -10.37 -14.11
C ILE A 159 -8.72 -11.85 -14.21
N ASN A 160 -9.45 -12.20 -15.26
CA ASN A 160 -9.91 -13.57 -15.50
C ASN A 160 -8.96 -14.43 -16.34
N ARG A 161 -7.86 -13.85 -16.86
CA ARG A 161 -6.83 -14.60 -17.60
C ARG A 161 -6.03 -15.54 -16.71
N GLU A 162 -5.29 -16.45 -17.32
CA GLU A 162 -4.35 -17.34 -16.63
C GLU A 162 -3.12 -16.57 -16.15
N VAL A 163 -2.61 -16.93 -14.96
CA VAL A 163 -1.38 -16.33 -14.41
C VAL A 163 -0.14 -16.87 -15.13
N PRO A 164 0.94 -16.07 -15.27
CA PRO A 164 1.02 -14.64 -14.97
C PRO A 164 0.21 -13.80 -15.97
N ILE A 165 -0.58 -12.85 -15.46
CA ILE A 165 -1.46 -12.02 -16.29
C ILE A 165 -0.73 -10.72 -16.63
N SER A 166 -0.38 -10.51 -17.89
CA SER A 166 0.10 -9.20 -18.35
C SER A 166 -1.04 -8.18 -18.31
N ILE A 167 -0.78 -7.00 -17.78
CA ILE A 167 -1.71 -5.85 -17.87
C ILE A 167 -1.37 -4.92 -19.04
N GLY A 168 -0.49 -5.35 -19.94
CA GLY A 168 -0.04 -4.57 -21.09
C GLY A 168 0.98 -3.49 -20.74
N GLU A 169 1.10 -2.53 -21.64
CA GLU A 169 2.01 -1.39 -21.51
C GLU A 169 1.48 -0.38 -20.48
N TYR A 170 2.29 -0.05 -19.48
CA TYR A 170 1.95 0.90 -18.42
C TYR A 170 2.93 2.08 -18.37
N GLY A 171 2.48 3.28 -18.76
CA GLY A 171 3.33 4.47 -18.81
C GLY A 171 3.84 4.90 -17.43
N THR A 172 5.17 4.92 -17.23
CA THR A 172 5.77 5.39 -15.97
C THR A 172 6.19 6.86 -16.04
N GLN A 173 6.10 7.57 -14.91
CA GLN A 173 6.31 9.01 -14.93
C GLN A 173 7.76 9.46 -14.86
N LYS A 174 8.61 8.67 -14.18
CA LYS A 174 9.93 9.16 -13.77
C LYS A 174 10.93 9.18 -14.92
N GLU A 175 10.92 8.13 -15.73
CA GLU A 175 11.90 7.93 -16.81
C GLU A 175 11.25 8.08 -18.18
N GLY A 176 9.93 8.29 -18.26
CA GLY A 176 9.20 8.34 -19.53
C GLY A 176 9.24 7.00 -20.28
N VAL A 177 9.50 5.92 -19.57
CA VAL A 177 9.60 4.56 -20.11
C VAL A 177 8.39 3.76 -19.65
N SER A 178 7.84 2.93 -20.52
CA SER A 178 6.73 2.05 -20.17
C SER A 178 7.20 0.83 -19.38
N ALA A 179 6.36 0.40 -18.44
CA ALA A 179 6.51 -0.87 -17.73
C ALA A 179 5.62 -1.93 -18.38
N PHE A 180 6.00 -3.20 -18.25
CA PHE A 180 5.19 -4.36 -18.66
C PHE A 180 4.94 -5.28 -17.45
N PRO A 181 4.16 -4.84 -16.46
CA PRO A 181 4.00 -5.57 -15.22
C PRO A 181 3.03 -6.74 -15.37
N PHE A 182 3.16 -7.73 -14.47
CA PHE A 182 2.35 -8.93 -14.42
C PHE A 182 1.59 -9.03 -13.10
N ILE A 183 0.40 -9.63 -13.13
CA ILE A 183 -0.32 -10.13 -11.95
C ILE A 183 0.07 -11.59 -11.74
N ASP A 184 0.66 -11.89 -10.59
CA ASP A 184 1.05 -13.23 -10.17
C ASP A 184 -0.08 -13.98 -9.42
N SER A 185 0.23 -15.19 -8.97
CA SER A 185 -0.73 -16.07 -8.29
C SER A 185 -1.18 -15.54 -6.93
N ASP A 186 -0.34 -14.80 -6.21
CA ASP A 186 -0.70 -14.18 -4.93
C ASP A 186 -1.59 -12.94 -5.16
N ALA A 187 -1.27 -12.15 -6.19
CA ALA A 187 -1.92 -10.87 -6.45
C ALA A 187 -3.32 -11.02 -7.06
N LYS A 188 -3.53 -11.98 -7.97
CA LYS A 188 -4.82 -12.22 -8.65
C LYS A 188 -6.02 -12.31 -7.68
N PRO A 189 -6.01 -13.19 -6.65
CA PRO A 189 -7.16 -13.31 -5.75
C PRO A 189 -7.46 -12.02 -4.98
N VAL A 190 -6.43 -11.32 -4.50
CA VAL A 190 -6.58 -10.07 -3.75
C VAL A 190 -7.09 -8.94 -4.64
N ILE A 191 -6.63 -8.86 -5.89
CA ILE A 191 -7.13 -7.87 -6.85
C ILE A 191 -8.61 -8.13 -7.18
N LYS A 192 -9.03 -9.40 -7.34
CA LYS A 192 -10.45 -9.74 -7.53
C LYS A 192 -11.32 -9.25 -6.37
N LEU A 193 -10.89 -9.50 -5.14
CA LEU A 193 -11.60 -9.03 -3.94
C LEU A 193 -11.66 -7.50 -3.88
N MET A 194 -10.56 -6.81 -4.21
CA MET A 194 -10.55 -5.35 -4.30
C MET A 194 -11.53 -4.81 -5.35
N LEU A 195 -11.61 -5.42 -6.54
CA LEU A 195 -12.55 -5.03 -7.60
C LEU A 195 -14.00 -5.26 -7.18
N GLN A 196 -14.29 -6.36 -6.49
CA GLN A 196 -15.60 -6.63 -5.91
C GLN A 196 -15.98 -5.63 -4.83
N ASN A 197 -15.04 -5.28 -3.94
CA ASN A 197 -15.26 -4.24 -2.93
C ASN A 197 -15.52 -2.88 -3.60
N MET A 198 -14.81 -2.54 -4.67
CA MET A 198 -15.08 -1.33 -5.46
C MET A 198 -16.48 -1.33 -6.07
N ASN A 199 -16.99 -2.47 -6.56
CA ASN A 199 -18.37 -2.57 -7.04
C ASN A 199 -19.38 -2.25 -5.93
N ARG A 200 -19.15 -2.78 -4.72
CA ARG A 200 -20.00 -2.50 -3.54
C ARG A 200 -19.95 -1.02 -3.14
N GLU A 201 -18.80 -0.36 -3.29
CA GLU A 201 -18.62 1.07 -3.08
C GLU A 201 -19.20 1.95 -4.22
N GLY A 202 -19.78 1.36 -5.28
CA GLY A 202 -20.30 2.09 -6.45
C GLY A 202 -19.21 2.63 -7.39
N ARG A 203 -17.98 2.11 -7.28
CA ARG A 203 -16.79 2.55 -8.03
C ARG A 203 -16.54 1.63 -9.22
N THR A 204 -17.35 1.81 -10.25
CA THR A 204 -17.41 0.94 -11.43
C THR A 204 -16.75 1.55 -12.67
N LYS A 205 -16.32 2.82 -12.63
CA LYS A 205 -15.77 3.50 -13.81
C LYS A 205 -14.34 3.02 -14.06
N PRO A 206 -13.90 2.86 -15.32
CA PRO A 206 -12.52 2.47 -15.64
C PRO A 206 -11.46 3.38 -15.01
N ASN A 207 -11.73 4.68 -14.93
CA ASN A 207 -10.81 5.67 -14.34
C ASN A 207 -10.80 5.69 -12.80
N ASP A 208 -11.64 4.88 -12.15
CA ASP A 208 -11.63 4.77 -10.70
C ASP A 208 -10.31 4.12 -10.26
N ARG A 209 -9.51 4.87 -9.50
CA ARG A 209 -8.22 4.40 -9.03
C ARG A 209 -8.38 3.22 -8.08
N MET A 210 -7.54 2.20 -8.12
CA MET A 210 -7.54 1.15 -7.09
C MET A 210 -7.30 1.70 -5.67
N ARG A 211 -6.67 2.90 -5.60
CA ARG A 211 -6.38 3.75 -4.43
C ARG A 211 -6.79 3.17 -3.08
N PRO A 212 -5.90 2.37 -2.46
CA PRO A 212 -5.97 2.10 -1.04
C PRO A 212 -5.48 3.30 -0.19
N PHE A 213 -4.58 4.16 -0.72
CA PHE A 213 -3.88 5.22 0.03
C PHE A 213 -3.68 6.52 -0.78
N LYS A 214 -3.43 7.65 -0.09
CA LYS A 214 -3.31 9.00 -0.68
C LYS A 214 -1.96 9.26 -1.35
N ASP A 215 -0.87 8.80 -0.72
CA ASP A 215 0.49 9.13 -1.13
C ASP A 215 1.50 7.99 -0.85
N SER A 216 2.72 8.15 -1.33
CA SER A 216 3.79 7.15 -1.21
C SER A 216 4.32 6.99 0.23
N ILE A 217 4.14 8.01 1.08
CA ILE A 217 4.50 7.95 2.49
C ILE A 217 3.53 7.01 3.21
N GLN A 218 2.23 7.09 2.91
CA GLN A 218 1.22 6.18 3.44
C GLN A 218 1.50 4.73 3.02
N LEU A 219 1.85 4.47 1.75
CA LEU A 219 2.27 3.12 1.33
C LEU A 219 3.44 2.60 2.16
N THR A 220 4.46 3.43 2.38
CA THR A 220 5.61 3.04 3.21
C THR A 220 5.21 2.78 4.66
N ARG A 221 4.32 3.58 5.24
CA ARG A 221 3.81 3.38 6.60
C ARG A 221 3.01 2.09 6.73
N VAL A 222 2.21 1.75 5.72
CA VAL A 222 1.47 0.48 5.65
C VAL A 222 2.42 -0.70 5.68
N VAL A 223 3.41 -0.73 4.78
CA VAL A 223 4.39 -1.83 4.73
C VAL A 223 5.14 -1.98 6.07
N LYS A 224 5.54 -0.86 6.69
CA LYS A 224 6.18 -0.86 8.03
C LYS A 224 5.27 -1.45 9.11
N ARG A 225 4.04 -0.94 9.21
CA ARG A 225 3.07 -1.38 10.22
C ARG A 225 2.70 -2.85 10.06
N VAL A 226 2.55 -3.33 8.84
CA VAL A 226 2.24 -4.73 8.59
C VAL A 226 3.46 -5.60 8.92
N ALA A 227 4.68 -5.18 8.58
CA ALA A 227 5.89 -5.92 8.95
C ALA A 227 6.05 -6.04 10.47
N GLU A 228 5.79 -4.96 11.21
CA GLU A 228 5.77 -4.97 12.68
C GLU A 228 4.66 -5.89 13.22
N ARG A 229 3.45 -5.82 12.65
CA ARG A 229 2.34 -6.72 13.02
C ARG A 229 2.64 -8.19 12.75
N ALA A 230 3.47 -8.48 11.76
CA ALA A 230 3.91 -9.83 11.40
C ALA A 230 5.10 -10.32 12.24
N GLY A 231 5.62 -9.50 13.16
CA GLY A 231 6.78 -9.85 13.99
C GLY A 231 8.08 -9.97 13.20
N ILE A 232 8.24 -9.18 12.12
CA ILE A 232 9.47 -9.19 11.32
C ILE A 232 10.51 -8.29 11.98
N GLU A 233 11.64 -8.88 12.34
CA GLU A 233 12.77 -8.17 12.95
C GLU A 233 13.61 -7.48 11.87
N THR A 234 13.43 -6.17 11.72
CA THR A 234 14.11 -5.41 10.66
C THR A 234 15.48 -4.87 11.07
N GLY A 235 15.81 -4.92 12.37
CA GLY A 235 17.01 -4.32 12.94
C GLY A 235 17.13 -2.83 12.58
N THR A 236 18.31 -2.41 12.14
CA THR A 236 18.60 -1.02 11.70
C THR A 236 18.21 -0.75 10.23
N LYS A 237 17.66 -1.75 9.52
CA LYS A 237 17.33 -1.64 8.10
C LYS A 237 16.02 -0.89 7.89
N THR A 238 15.93 -0.15 6.80
CA THR A 238 14.74 0.64 6.48
C THR A 238 13.74 -0.18 5.68
N VAL A 239 12.53 -0.36 6.22
CA VAL A 239 11.39 -0.90 5.48
C VAL A 239 10.66 0.18 4.70
N ARG A 240 10.48 -0.02 3.38
CA ARG A 240 9.79 0.91 2.47
C ARG A 240 9.01 0.14 1.42
N PHE A 241 8.03 0.78 0.77
CA PHE A 241 7.34 0.19 -0.40
C PHE A 241 8.35 -0.20 -1.51
N HIS A 242 9.44 0.55 -1.65
CA HIS A 242 10.51 0.24 -2.60
C HIS A 242 11.18 -1.13 -2.37
N CYS A 243 11.12 -1.68 -1.15
CA CYS A 243 11.65 -3.02 -0.84
C CYS A 243 10.91 -4.12 -1.63
N MET A 244 9.61 -3.96 -1.92
CA MET A 244 8.84 -4.90 -2.76
C MET A 244 9.36 -4.96 -4.19
N ARG A 245 9.64 -3.78 -4.77
CA ARG A 245 10.25 -3.68 -6.11
C ARG A 245 11.66 -4.28 -6.13
N LYS A 246 12.43 -4.10 -5.06
CA LYS A 246 13.77 -4.70 -4.94
C LYS A 246 13.69 -6.22 -4.87
N PHE A 247 12.79 -6.74 -4.03
CA PHE A 247 12.51 -8.17 -3.94
C PHE A 247 12.23 -8.75 -5.32
N LEU A 248 11.25 -8.19 -6.06
CA LEU A 248 10.93 -8.67 -7.40
C LEU A 248 12.15 -8.61 -8.35
N ILE A 249 12.88 -7.48 -8.38
CA ILE A 249 14.05 -7.33 -9.26
C ILE A 249 15.13 -8.36 -8.96
N ASP A 250 15.43 -8.60 -7.67
CA ASP A 250 16.46 -9.56 -7.26
C ASP A 250 16.11 -10.95 -7.81
N HIS A 251 14.86 -11.40 -7.65
CA HIS A 251 14.42 -12.70 -8.16
C HIS A 251 14.31 -12.75 -9.69
N LEU A 252 13.74 -11.73 -10.35
CA LEU A 252 13.67 -11.71 -11.82
C LEU A 252 15.07 -11.78 -12.43
N SER A 253 16.07 -11.12 -11.84
CA SER A 253 17.44 -11.12 -12.35
C SER A 253 18.10 -12.51 -12.38
N SER A 254 17.57 -13.48 -11.64
CA SER A 254 18.01 -14.89 -11.70
C SER A 254 17.46 -15.65 -12.91
N TYR A 255 16.37 -15.18 -13.52
CA TYR A 255 15.64 -15.91 -14.58
C TYR A 255 15.64 -15.20 -15.95
N MET A 256 15.94 -13.90 -15.98
CA MET A 256 15.93 -13.12 -17.21
C MET A 256 17.04 -12.06 -17.25
N SER A 257 17.37 -11.61 -18.47
CA SER A 257 18.41 -10.60 -18.69
C SER A 257 18.04 -9.24 -18.09
N GLU A 258 19.06 -8.37 -17.93
CA GLU A 258 18.88 -7.03 -17.39
C GLU A 258 17.86 -6.20 -18.17
N SER A 259 17.90 -6.27 -19.50
CA SER A 259 16.95 -5.55 -20.36
C SER A 259 15.51 -6.03 -20.12
N LYS A 260 15.29 -7.34 -19.96
CA LYS A 260 13.95 -7.92 -19.75
C LYS A 260 13.34 -7.51 -18.41
N TRP A 261 14.03 -7.73 -17.29
CA TRP A 261 13.43 -7.39 -15.98
C TRP A 261 13.25 -5.88 -15.83
N LYS A 262 14.11 -5.06 -16.45
CA LYS A 262 13.96 -3.60 -16.48
C LYS A 262 12.67 -3.18 -17.16
N GLN A 263 12.29 -3.81 -18.28
CA GLN A 263 11.02 -3.54 -18.95
C GLN A 263 9.83 -3.89 -18.07
N ILE A 264 9.86 -5.03 -17.36
CA ILE A 264 8.76 -5.43 -16.47
C ILE A 264 8.47 -4.36 -15.42
N VAL A 265 9.53 -3.79 -14.81
CA VAL A 265 9.37 -2.79 -13.74
C VAL A 265 9.40 -1.34 -14.26
N GLY A 266 9.56 -1.10 -15.57
CA GLY A 266 9.69 0.23 -16.16
C GLY A 266 10.95 0.98 -15.70
N LYS A 267 12.12 0.36 -15.86
CA LYS A 267 13.42 1.04 -15.78
C LYS A 267 13.95 1.29 -17.19
N GLN A 268 14.67 2.40 -17.37
CA GLN A 268 15.36 2.72 -18.60
C GLN A 268 16.37 1.62 -19.00
N ILE A 269 16.23 1.16 -20.23
CA ILE A 269 17.16 0.25 -20.91
C ILE A 269 18.02 1.07 -21.87
N SER A 270 19.31 0.73 -21.99
CA SER A 270 20.25 1.38 -22.90
C SER A 270 20.04 0.95 -24.36
N GLU A 271 19.44 -0.21 -24.55
CA GLU A 271 19.22 -0.83 -25.86
C GLU A 271 17.78 -0.56 -26.31
N GLY A 272 17.57 -0.27 -27.60
CA GLY A 272 16.24 -0.25 -28.22
C GLY A 272 15.65 -1.65 -28.44
N ALA A 273 16.05 -2.64 -27.62
CA ALA A 273 15.70 -4.03 -27.81
C ALA A 273 14.19 -4.20 -27.62
N TYR A 274 13.50 -4.50 -28.73
CA TYR A 274 12.14 -4.99 -28.68
C TYR A 274 12.14 -6.36 -27.99
N VAL A 275 11.43 -6.48 -26.88
CA VAL A 275 11.23 -7.77 -26.22
C VAL A 275 9.77 -8.12 -26.33
N SER A 276 9.50 -9.30 -26.88
CA SER A 276 8.12 -9.79 -27.01
C SER A 276 7.49 -10.00 -25.63
N PRO A 277 6.24 -9.51 -25.41
CA PRO A 277 5.49 -9.76 -24.19
C PRO A 277 5.39 -11.23 -23.80
N ASP A 278 5.36 -12.15 -24.76
CA ASP A 278 5.28 -13.59 -24.50
C ASP A 278 6.55 -14.12 -23.82
N THR A 279 7.71 -13.61 -24.24
CA THR A 279 8.99 -13.99 -23.61
C THR A 279 9.14 -13.41 -22.21
N LEU A 280 8.57 -12.22 -21.97
CA LEU A 280 8.53 -11.65 -20.62
C LEU A 280 7.63 -12.50 -19.71
N ARG A 281 6.49 -12.98 -20.25
CA ARG A 281 5.53 -13.79 -19.52
C ARG A 281 6.14 -15.12 -19.07
N SER A 282 6.76 -15.87 -20.00
CA SER A 282 7.37 -17.17 -19.68
C SER A 282 8.53 -17.04 -18.68
N ASP A 283 9.36 -16.01 -18.82
CA ASP A 283 10.44 -15.76 -17.87
C ASP A 283 9.91 -15.33 -16.48
N TYR A 284 8.85 -14.53 -16.45
CA TYR A 284 8.19 -14.15 -15.19
C TYR A 284 7.55 -15.36 -14.52
N GLU A 285 6.94 -16.27 -15.27
CA GLU A 285 6.36 -17.52 -14.75
C GLU A 285 7.41 -18.37 -14.03
N ARG A 286 8.63 -18.48 -14.58
CA ARG A 286 9.75 -19.16 -13.91
C ARG A 286 10.11 -18.50 -12.57
N ALA A 287 10.13 -17.17 -12.53
CA ALA A 287 10.37 -16.42 -11.29
C ALA A 287 9.23 -16.52 -10.26
N MET A 288 8.00 -16.89 -10.66
CA MET A 288 6.88 -17.07 -9.73
C MET A 288 7.14 -18.17 -8.71
N VAL A 289 7.96 -19.17 -9.03
CA VAL A 289 8.34 -20.26 -8.12
C VAL A 289 9.03 -19.72 -6.86
N GLU A 290 9.85 -18.68 -7.00
CA GLU A 290 10.58 -18.06 -5.90
C GLU A 290 9.95 -16.78 -5.37
N THR A 291 8.99 -16.19 -6.09
CA THR A 291 8.39 -14.91 -5.68
C THR A 291 7.00 -15.07 -5.10
N CYS A 292 6.33 -16.21 -5.30
CA CYS A 292 4.98 -16.45 -4.80
C CYS A 292 4.96 -17.43 -3.64
N PHE A 293 4.19 -17.12 -2.60
CA PHE A 293 3.98 -18.03 -1.46
C PHE A 293 2.73 -18.90 -1.63
N SER A 294 1.86 -18.54 -2.56
CA SER A 294 0.75 -19.36 -3.02
C SER A 294 1.27 -20.45 -3.95
N LYS A 295 1.55 -21.65 -3.43
CA LYS A 295 1.55 -22.85 -4.28
C LYS A 295 0.16 -22.92 -4.91
N ARG A 296 0.04 -22.87 -6.25
CA ARG A 296 -1.22 -22.82 -7.04
C ARG A 296 -2.44 -22.98 -6.13
N ILE A 297 -2.91 -21.87 -5.57
CA ILE A 297 -4.00 -21.89 -4.59
C ILE A 297 -5.20 -22.54 -5.28
N ALA A 298 -5.67 -23.68 -4.75
CA ALA A 298 -6.89 -24.30 -5.22
C ALA A 298 -8.05 -23.30 -5.00
N GLY A 299 -9.03 -23.27 -5.90
CA GLY A 299 -10.13 -22.28 -5.83
C GLY A 299 -10.88 -22.25 -4.48
N GLU A 300 -10.80 -23.34 -3.72
CA GLU A 300 -11.33 -23.50 -2.38
C GLU A 300 -10.76 -22.50 -1.36
N ASP A 301 -9.45 -22.28 -1.34
CA ASP A 301 -8.79 -21.35 -0.41
C ASP A 301 -9.20 -19.89 -0.66
N LEU A 302 -9.51 -19.54 -1.92
CA LEU A 302 -10.03 -18.20 -2.24
C LEU A 302 -11.41 -17.97 -1.62
N GLN A 303 -12.26 -18.98 -1.66
CA GLN A 303 -13.57 -18.94 -1.00
C GLN A 303 -13.41 -18.86 0.52
N LYS A 304 -12.47 -19.62 1.09
CA LYS A 304 -12.14 -19.56 2.52
C LYS A 304 -11.66 -18.16 2.94
N MET A 305 -10.76 -17.54 2.18
CA MET A 305 -10.32 -16.16 2.45
C MET A 305 -11.46 -15.14 2.37
N ALA A 306 -12.34 -15.26 1.37
CA ALA A 306 -13.51 -14.40 1.24
C ALA A 306 -14.48 -14.57 2.43
N LYS A 307 -14.66 -15.82 2.89
CA LYS A 307 -15.48 -16.15 4.06
C LYS A 307 -14.88 -15.53 5.33
N VAL A 308 -13.58 -15.69 5.59
CA VAL A 308 -12.90 -15.06 6.74
C VAL A 308 -13.09 -13.55 6.73
N GLU A 309 -12.93 -12.90 5.56
CA GLU A 309 -13.07 -11.45 5.48
C GLU A 309 -14.52 -10.99 5.74
N ALA A 310 -15.51 -11.72 5.23
CA ALA A 310 -16.92 -11.47 5.51
C ALA A 310 -17.25 -11.63 7.00
N LEU A 311 -16.77 -12.70 7.64
CA LEU A 311 -16.97 -12.96 9.07
C LEU A 311 -16.32 -11.87 9.94
N ARG A 312 -15.09 -11.45 9.61
CA ARG A 312 -14.42 -10.33 10.29
C ARG A 312 -15.20 -9.02 10.16
N ALA A 313 -15.79 -8.76 8.99
CA ALA A 313 -16.63 -7.58 8.78
C ALA A 313 -17.92 -7.63 9.62
N MET A 314 -18.60 -8.79 9.67
CA MET A 314 -19.79 -9.00 10.50
C MET A 314 -19.48 -8.81 11.98
N ALA A 315 -18.41 -9.42 12.48
CA ALA A 315 -18.02 -9.32 13.89
C ALA A 315 -17.72 -7.86 14.29
N LYS A 316 -17.10 -7.09 13.39
CA LYS A 316 -16.88 -5.66 13.58
C LYS A 316 -18.18 -4.85 13.64
N HIS A 317 -19.18 -5.20 12.83
CA HIS A 317 -20.49 -4.57 12.86
C HIS A 317 -21.26 -4.87 14.16
N MET A 318 -21.09 -6.07 14.73
CA MET A 318 -21.65 -6.46 16.02
C MET A 318 -20.90 -5.88 17.23
N GLY A 319 -19.95 -4.97 17.02
CA GLY A 319 -19.22 -4.32 18.11
C GLY A 319 -18.14 -5.17 18.77
N ILE A 320 -17.85 -6.37 18.25
CA ILE A 320 -16.80 -7.27 18.75
C ILE A 320 -15.42 -6.70 18.38
N LYS A 321 -14.90 -5.75 19.18
CA LYS A 321 -13.60 -5.10 18.96
C LYS A 321 -12.53 -5.67 19.90
N GLY A 322 -11.36 -6.03 19.35
CA GLY A 322 -10.11 -6.23 20.12
C GLY A 322 -9.64 -7.68 20.29
N THR A 323 -10.54 -8.63 20.56
CA THR A 323 -10.15 -10.03 20.88
C THR A 323 -9.77 -10.84 19.64
N ILE A 324 -10.42 -10.54 18.49
CA ILE A 324 -10.25 -11.27 17.22
C ILE A 324 -8.81 -11.19 16.71
N THR A 325 -8.17 -10.02 16.82
CA THR A 325 -6.83 -9.80 16.28
C THR A 325 -5.74 -10.53 17.08
N ILE A 326 -5.98 -10.81 18.36
CA ILE A 326 -5.02 -11.45 19.28
C ILE A 326 -5.12 -12.98 19.18
N LYS A 327 -6.34 -13.54 19.07
CA LYS A 327 -6.53 -15.00 18.94
C LYS A 327 -6.22 -15.51 17.53
N ALA A 328 -6.59 -14.78 16.48
CA ALA A 328 -6.26 -15.14 15.09
C ALA A 328 -4.75 -15.30 14.85
N ARG A 329 -3.90 -14.60 15.61
CA ARG A 329 -2.43 -14.75 15.56
C ARG A 329 -1.92 -16.12 16.04
N LYS A 330 -2.71 -16.89 16.78
CA LYS A 330 -2.31 -18.21 17.32
C LYS A 330 -2.84 -19.39 16.50
N LEU A 331 -3.72 -19.16 15.53
CA LEU A 331 -4.34 -20.23 14.75
C LEU A 331 -3.40 -20.73 13.65
N LYS A 332 -3.40 -22.04 13.43
CA LYS A 332 -2.48 -22.72 12.49
C LYS A 332 -3.05 -22.85 11.08
N SER A 333 -4.37 -22.78 10.91
CA SER A 333 -5.03 -22.88 9.60
C SER A 333 -6.16 -21.86 9.41
N ILE A 334 -6.51 -21.60 8.13
CA ILE A 334 -7.64 -20.72 7.75
C ILE A 334 -8.98 -21.31 8.23
N ASP A 335 -9.13 -22.63 8.22
CA ASP A 335 -10.34 -23.30 8.67
C ASP A 335 -10.56 -23.12 10.17
N ASP A 336 -9.48 -23.16 10.97
CA ASP A 336 -9.57 -22.87 12.41
C ASP A 336 -10.04 -21.43 12.64
N GLU A 337 -9.60 -20.48 11.82
CA GLU A 337 -10.01 -19.08 11.90
C GLU A 337 -11.48 -18.89 11.55
N ILE A 338 -11.97 -19.57 10.50
CA ILE A 338 -13.38 -19.56 10.13
C ILE A 338 -14.23 -20.08 11.29
N ASN A 339 -13.88 -21.24 11.83
CA ASN A 339 -14.63 -21.88 12.93
C ASN A 339 -14.66 -21.00 14.18
N GLU A 340 -13.53 -20.36 14.54
CA GLU A 340 -13.50 -19.48 15.72
C GLU A 340 -14.33 -18.21 15.50
N LEU A 341 -14.29 -17.61 14.30
CA LEU A 341 -15.11 -16.43 13.97
C LEU A 341 -16.60 -16.76 13.94
N GLU A 342 -16.99 -17.90 13.39
CA GLU A 342 -18.38 -18.38 13.41
C GLU A 342 -18.87 -18.55 14.85
N LYS A 343 -18.08 -19.21 15.70
CA LYS A 343 -18.39 -19.38 17.13
C LYS A 343 -18.53 -18.04 17.87
N LEU A 344 -17.67 -17.07 17.57
CA LEU A 344 -17.77 -15.72 18.17
C LEU A 344 -19.04 -14.98 17.74
N LEU A 345 -19.42 -15.11 16.47
CA LEU A 345 -20.66 -14.52 15.96
C LEU A 345 -21.89 -15.19 16.56
N GLU A 346 -21.87 -16.50 16.73
CA GLU A 346 -22.97 -17.26 17.33
C GLU A 346 -23.18 -16.89 18.79
N ASN A 347 -22.10 -16.84 19.59
CA ASN A 347 -22.15 -16.38 20.97
C ASN A 347 -22.69 -14.93 21.08
N ALA A 348 -22.25 -14.05 20.19
CA ALA A 348 -22.71 -12.66 20.17
C ALA A 348 -24.17 -12.51 19.73
N LYS A 349 -24.73 -13.47 18.99
CA LYS A 349 -26.16 -13.52 18.70
C LYS A 349 -26.94 -13.94 19.94
N SER A 350 -26.51 -15.01 20.62
CA SER A 350 -27.18 -15.47 21.85
C SER A 350 -27.12 -14.45 22.99
N GLU A 351 -26.09 -13.59 23.05
CA GLU A 351 -26.03 -12.52 24.07
C GLU A 351 -26.92 -11.31 23.74
N ASN A 352 -27.33 -11.14 22.47
CA ASN A 352 -28.21 -10.04 22.04
C ASN A 352 -29.68 -10.46 21.94
N GLU A 353 -29.99 -11.74 22.10
CA GLU A 353 -31.37 -12.20 22.31
C GLU A 353 -31.80 -11.74 23.70
N ASP A 354 -32.55 -10.62 23.75
CA ASP A 354 -33.22 -10.19 24.98
C ASP A 354 -34.11 -11.35 25.43
N PRO A 355 -33.92 -11.89 26.65
CA PRO A 355 -34.77 -12.96 27.19
C PRO A 355 -36.27 -12.61 27.18
N ASN A 356 -36.63 -11.33 26.99
CA ASN A 356 -38.00 -10.84 26.91
C ASN A 356 -38.48 -10.53 25.48
N ASP A 357 -37.64 -10.62 24.45
CA ASP A 357 -38.07 -10.41 23.06
C ASP A 357 -38.79 -11.67 22.54
N CYS A 358 -40.10 -11.70 22.76
CA CYS A 358 -40.94 -12.84 22.40
C CYS A 358 -41.59 -12.71 21.01
N ALA A 359 -40.91 -12.07 20.06
CA ALA A 359 -41.46 -11.85 18.72
C ALA A 359 -41.69 -13.15 17.91
N ASN A 360 -41.01 -14.24 18.26
CA ASN A 360 -41.05 -15.54 17.55
C ASN A 360 -41.74 -16.67 18.34
N GLY A 361 -42.22 -16.43 19.57
CA GLY A 361 -43.07 -17.36 20.33
C GLY A 361 -42.40 -18.63 20.88
N GLU A 362 -41.15 -18.94 20.50
CA GLU A 362 -40.46 -20.18 20.92
C GLU A 362 -40.08 -20.20 22.42
N HIS A 363 -39.92 -19.03 23.06
CA HIS A 363 -39.52 -18.93 24.47
C HIS A 363 -40.66 -18.57 25.44
N CYS A 364 -41.91 -18.50 24.96
CA CYS A 364 -43.08 -18.10 25.76
C CYS A 364 -44.01 -19.25 26.15
N ALA A 365 -43.52 -20.49 26.22
CA ALA A 365 -44.35 -21.66 26.56
C ALA A 365 -45.10 -21.53 27.91
N GLU A 366 -44.59 -20.70 28.84
CA GLU A 366 -45.26 -20.44 30.12
C GLU A 366 -46.32 -19.33 30.05
N ALA A 367 -46.20 -18.41 29.09
CA ALA A 367 -47.07 -17.25 28.98
C ALA A 367 -48.19 -17.45 27.96
N PHE A 368 -47.95 -18.21 26.89
CA PHE A 368 -48.91 -18.44 25.80
C PHE A 368 -49.05 -19.93 25.53
N LYS A 369 -50.29 -20.38 25.32
CA LYS A 369 -50.59 -21.77 24.98
C LYS A 369 -51.60 -21.82 23.85
N GLU A 370 -51.31 -22.57 22.80
CA GLU A 370 -52.31 -22.93 21.79
C GLU A 370 -53.09 -24.14 22.29
N ILE A 371 -54.41 -24.03 22.35
CA ILE A 371 -55.30 -25.09 22.80
C ILE A 371 -56.45 -25.29 21.83
N ASN A 372 -57.02 -26.49 21.86
CA ASN A 372 -58.25 -26.78 21.14
C ASN A 372 -59.45 -26.09 21.84
N GLU A 373 -60.49 -25.72 21.07
CA GLU A 373 -61.72 -25.10 21.59
C GLU A 373 -62.38 -25.93 22.70
N ALA A 374 -62.23 -27.26 22.70
CA ALA A 374 -62.73 -28.15 23.76
C ALA A 374 -62.06 -27.91 25.13
N GLU A 375 -60.81 -27.46 25.16
CA GLU A 375 -60.05 -27.22 26.40
C GLU A 375 -60.24 -25.78 26.92
N LEU A 376 -60.79 -24.89 26.10
CA LEU A 376 -60.85 -23.44 26.34
C LEU A 376 -61.53 -23.09 27.65
N LEU A 377 -62.66 -23.72 27.93
CA LEU A 377 -63.46 -23.41 29.11
C LEU A 377 -62.69 -23.67 30.42
N SER A 378 -61.89 -24.74 30.45
CA SER A 378 -61.06 -25.10 31.61
C SER A 378 -59.96 -24.08 31.88
N HIS A 379 -59.34 -23.55 30.81
CA HIS A 379 -58.24 -22.58 30.94
C HIS A 379 -58.75 -21.17 31.23
N LEU A 380 -59.91 -20.78 30.69
CA LEU A 380 -60.58 -19.52 31.07
C LEU A 380 -60.93 -19.49 32.57
N GLN A 381 -61.42 -20.61 33.12
CA GLN A 381 -61.69 -20.73 34.57
C GLN A 381 -60.41 -20.64 35.42
N ALA A 382 -59.27 -21.07 34.88
CA ALA A 382 -57.96 -20.96 35.52
C ALA A 382 -57.31 -19.56 35.38
N GLY A 383 -58.04 -18.55 34.88
CA GLY A 383 -57.57 -17.17 34.79
C GLY A 383 -56.81 -16.82 33.51
N TRP A 384 -56.84 -17.67 32.48
CA TRP A 384 -56.25 -17.37 31.18
C TRP A 384 -57.17 -16.47 30.35
N LYS A 385 -56.60 -15.68 29.45
CA LYS A 385 -57.29 -14.76 28.53
C LYS A 385 -57.06 -15.18 27.08
N ILE A 386 -58.06 -15.04 26.22
CA ILE A 386 -57.93 -15.30 24.79
C ILE A 386 -57.22 -14.11 24.14
N GLU A 387 -56.21 -14.39 23.33
CA GLU A 387 -55.45 -13.35 22.62
C GLU A 387 -55.67 -13.45 21.11
N TYR A 388 -55.77 -14.67 20.56
CA TYR A 388 -55.99 -14.86 19.12
C TYR A 388 -56.74 -16.15 18.80
N LYS A 389 -57.66 -16.11 17.82
CA LYS A 389 -58.38 -17.29 17.31
C LYS A 389 -57.82 -17.66 15.93
N THR A 390 -57.35 -18.89 15.78
CA THR A 390 -56.81 -19.37 14.50
C THR A 390 -57.94 -19.87 13.60
N GLN A 391 -57.70 -19.89 12.28
CA GLN A 391 -58.70 -20.35 11.30
C GLN A 391 -59.00 -21.85 11.41
N ASN A 392 -58.13 -22.61 12.09
CA ASN A 392 -58.24 -24.06 12.23
C ASN A 392 -59.07 -24.48 13.48
N GLY A 393 -59.66 -23.52 14.19
CA GLY A 393 -60.48 -23.78 15.39
C GLY A 393 -59.68 -23.87 16.69
N ASN A 394 -58.36 -23.68 16.66
CA ASN A 394 -57.56 -23.53 17.88
C ASN A 394 -57.55 -22.08 18.38
N VAL A 395 -57.22 -21.91 19.65
CA VAL A 395 -57.18 -20.60 20.32
C VAL A 395 -55.84 -20.43 21.02
N ILE A 396 -55.19 -19.30 20.80
CA ILE A 396 -54.01 -18.89 21.55
C ILE A 396 -54.49 -18.13 22.78
N ILE A 397 -54.18 -18.66 23.95
CA ILE A 397 -54.50 -18.08 25.25
C ILE A 397 -53.24 -17.64 25.98
N ARG A 398 -53.36 -16.64 26.84
CA ARG A 398 -52.28 -16.11 27.68
C ARG A 398 -52.67 -16.07 29.15
N LYS A 399 -51.73 -16.41 30.04
CA LYS A 399 -51.96 -16.37 31.49
C LYS A 399 -52.04 -14.91 31.94
N GLY A 400 -53.19 -14.54 32.52
CA GLY A 400 -53.58 -13.16 32.81
C GLY A 400 -52.98 -12.56 34.07
#